data_AF-A0A4Q8M4X8-F1
#
_entry.id   AF-A0A4Q8M4X8-F1
#
_cell.length_a   1.000
_cell.length_b   1.000
_cell.length_c   1.000
_cell.angle_alpha   90.00
_cell.angle_beta   90.00
_cell.angle_gamma   90.00
#
_symmetry.space_group_name_H-M   'P 1'
#
loop_
_entity.id
_entity.type
_entity.pdbx_description
1 polymer ?
#
loop_
_entity_poly.entity_id
_entity_poly.type
_entity_poly.pdbx_seq_one_letter_code
_entity_poly.pdbx_strand_id
1 'polypeptide(L)'
;MKKFVVAVAVMMLASGCTDAERAKVFALGSEAQVTCYSGGKQIFSDESTGKILADETGAGVYFKSKRTGRLVHTYADCIVEQEA
;
A
#
# COMPACT_ATOMS: atom_id res chain seq x y z
N MET A 1 1.28 35.86 -22.73
CA MET A 1 2.13 34.78 -23.28
C MET A 1 3.01 34.10 -22.24
N LYS A 2 3.85 34.81 -21.48
CA LYS A 2 4.69 34.22 -20.40
C LYS A 2 3.94 33.38 -19.35
N LYS A 3 2.75 33.82 -18.91
CA LYS A 3 1.91 33.07 -17.94
C LYS A 3 1.38 31.72 -18.49
N PHE A 4 1.19 31.62 -19.81
CA PHE A 4 0.73 30.40 -20.47
C PHE A 4 1.85 29.35 -20.59
N VAL A 5 3.09 29.80 -20.82
CA VAL A 5 4.26 28.91 -20.90
C VAL A 5 4.54 28.23 -19.55
N VAL A 6 4.37 28.96 -18.44
CA VAL A 6 4.54 28.41 -17.08
C VAL A 6 3.47 27.35 -16.78
N ALA A 7 2.21 27.58 -17.19
CA ALA A 7 1.13 26.61 -16.96
C ALA A 7 1.34 25.28 -17.72
N VAL A 8 1.82 25.35 -18.96
CA VAL A 8 2.11 24.16 -19.78
C VAL A 8 3.30 23.36 -19.21
N ALA A 9 4.33 24.04 -18.72
CA ALA A 9 5.49 23.38 -18.10
C ALA A 9 5.13 22.62 -16.81
N VAL A 10 4.20 23.15 -15.99
CA VAL A 10 3.72 22.48 -14.77
C VAL A 10 2.91 21.23 -15.09
N MET A 11 2.10 21.24 -16.16
CA MET A 11 1.32 20.06 -16.57
C MET A 11 2.19 18.91 -17.08
N MET A 12 3.31 19.21 -17.75
CA MET A 12 4.25 18.18 -18.23
C MET A 12 5.02 17.50 -17.08
N LEU A 13 5.17 18.16 -15.93
CA LEU A 13 5.77 17.56 -14.74
C LEU A 13 4.80 16.65 -13.97
N ALA A 14 3.48 16.85 -14.15
CA ALA A 14 2.44 16.05 -13.48
C ALA A 14 2.14 14.71 -14.17
N SER A 15 2.51 14.55 -15.45
CA SER A 15 2.35 13.28 -16.18
C SER A 15 3.41 12.22 -15.84
N GLY A 16 4.35 12.54 -14.96
CA GLY A 16 5.42 11.64 -14.52
C GLY A 16 5.13 10.83 -13.26
N CYS A 17 3.99 11.05 -12.59
CA CYS A 17 3.60 10.20 -11.46
C CYS A 17 3.52 8.74 -11.93
N THR A 18 4.37 7.91 -11.34
CA THR A 18 4.48 6.50 -11.73
C THR A 18 3.18 5.78 -11.40
N ASP A 19 2.86 4.72 -12.17
CA ASP A 19 1.66 3.89 -11.93
C ASP A 19 1.57 3.43 -10.46
N ALA A 20 2.70 3.04 -9.88
CA ALA A 20 2.80 2.65 -8.48
C ALA A 20 2.52 3.79 -7.49
N GLU A 21 3.01 5.01 -7.74
CA GLU A 21 2.69 6.16 -6.89
C GLU A 21 1.20 6.50 -6.94
N ARG A 22 0.59 6.43 -8.13
CA ARG A 22 -0.85 6.64 -8.28
C ARG A 22 -1.64 5.57 -7.54
N ALA A 23 -1.31 4.30 -7.75
CA ALA A 23 -1.95 3.16 -7.08
C ALA A 23 -1.86 3.31 -5.55
N LYS A 24 -0.69 3.69 -5.01
CA LYS A 24 -0.50 3.91 -3.57
C LYS A 24 -1.40 5.02 -3.01
N VAL A 25 -1.61 6.10 -3.76
CA VAL A 25 -2.48 7.20 -3.33
C VAL A 25 -3.95 6.80 -3.40
N PHE A 26 -4.38 6.10 -4.45
CA PHE A 26 -5.78 5.68 -4.61
C PHE A 26 -6.17 4.55 -3.65
N ALA A 27 -5.23 3.69 -3.27
CA ALA A 27 -5.46 2.61 -2.31
C ALA A 27 -5.52 3.07 -0.84
N LEU A 28 -5.38 4.37 -0.55
CA LEU A 28 -5.45 4.89 0.81
C LEU A 28 -6.85 4.67 1.41
N GLY A 29 -6.93 3.73 2.36
CA GLY A 29 -8.18 3.38 3.04
C GLY A 29 -8.87 2.15 2.44
N SER A 30 -8.43 1.68 1.27
CA SER A 30 -8.90 0.43 0.67
C SER A 30 -8.48 -0.78 1.52
N GLU A 31 -9.34 -1.78 1.51
CA GLU A 31 -9.03 -3.09 2.07
C GLU A 31 -7.87 -3.73 1.31
N ALA A 32 -7.12 -4.58 1.99
CA ALA A 32 -5.92 -5.18 1.46
C ALA A 32 -5.82 -6.65 1.86
N GLN A 33 -5.45 -7.49 0.91
CA GLN A 33 -5.05 -8.87 1.18
C GLN A 33 -3.62 -8.87 1.71
N VAL A 34 -3.42 -9.45 2.89
CA VAL A 34 -2.10 -9.69 3.47
C VAL A 34 -1.82 -11.18 3.41
N THR A 35 -0.74 -11.57 2.74
CA THR A 35 -0.32 -12.97 2.64
C THR A 35 1.14 -13.08 3.07
N CYS A 36 1.41 -13.88 4.10
CA CYS A 36 2.77 -14.03 4.63
C CYS A 36 3.34 -15.42 4.42
N TYR A 37 4.65 -15.45 4.25
CA TYR A 37 5.43 -16.60 3.85
C TYR A 37 6.57 -16.85 4.84
N SER A 38 6.97 -18.12 4.94
CA SER A 38 8.21 -18.54 5.60
C SER A 38 8.79 -19.73 4.85
N GLY A 39 10.07 -19.65 4.47
CA GLY A 39 10.72 -20.69 3.66
C GLY A 39 10.02 -20.96 2.33
N GLY A 40 9.42 -19.93 1.72
CA GLY A 40 8.67 -20.04 0.45
C GLY A 40 7.28 -20.66 0.57
N LYS A 41 6.79 -20.97 1.77
CA LYS A 41 5.44 -21.50 2.00
C LYS A 41 4.54 -20.45 2.63
N GLN A 42 3.30 -20.37 2.18
CA GLN A 42 2.30 -19.53 2.82
C GLN A 42 2.01 -20.05 4.23
N ILE A 43 2.10 -19.16 5.22
CA ILE A 43 1.84 -19.46 6.64
C ILE A 43 0.69 -18.65 7.22
N PHE A 44 0.28 -17.58 6.53
CA PHE A 44 -0.76 -16.68 7.00
C PHE A 44 -1.44 -15.97 5.82
N SER A 45 -2.74 -15.75 5.93
CA SER A 45 -3.53 -14.94 5.01
C SER A 45 -4.68 -14.31 5.80
N ASP A 46 -4.85 -13.00 5.66
CA ASP A 46 -5.95 -12.24 6.26
C ASP A 46 -6.19 -10.95 5.48
N GLU A 47 -7.35 -10.35 5.71
CA GLU A 47 -7.76 -9.13 5.03
C GLU A 47 -7.76 -7.96 6.01
N SER A 48 -7.22 -6.80 5.60
CA SER A 48 -7.28 -5.58 6.39
C SER A 48 -8.62 -4.87 6.20
N THR A 49 -9.05 -4.14 7.22
CA THR A 49 -10.20 -3.21 7.09
C THR A 49 -9.82 -1.89 6.40
N GLY A 50 -8.65 -1.78 5.78
CA GLY A 50 -8.12 -0.52 5.30
C GLY A 50 -6.60 -0.39 5.48
N LYS A 51 -6.19 0.68 6.18
CA LYS A 51 -4.78 1.09 6.34
C LYS A 51 -3.89 -0.03 6.88
N ILE A 52 -2.75 -0.20 6.22
CA ILE A 52 -1.62 -1.03 6.64
C ILE A 52 -0.43 -0.13 6.96
N LEU A 53 0.30 -0.46 8.02
CA LEU A 53 1.53 0.20 8.41
C LEU A 53 2.68 -0.81 8.32
N ALA A 54 3.77 -0.42 7.65
CA ALA A 54 5.01 -1.18 7.72
C ALA A 54 5.63 -1.03 9.11
N ASP A 55 6.22 -2.11 9.63
CA ASP A 55 7.09 -2.04 10.80
C ASP A 55 8.37 -1.25 10.44
N GLU A 56 8.75 -0.28 11.26
CA GLU A 56 9.94 0.54 11.04
C GLU A 56 11.24 -0.28 11.05
N THR A 57 11.22 -1.45 11.70
CA THR A 57 12.35 -2.40 11.71
C THR A 57 12.40 -3.28 10.46
N GLY A 58 11.39 -3.19 9.58
CA GLY A 58 11.26 -3.99 8.37
C GLY A 58 10.73 -5.41 8.58
N ALA A 59 10.40 -5.79 9.82
CA ALA A 59 10.05 -7.16 10.19
C ALA A 59 8.54 -7.49 10.08
N GLY A 60 7.78 -6.78 9.24
CA GLY A 60 6.37 -7.12 9.00
C GLY A 60 5.46 -5.89 8.86
N VAL A 61 4.17 -6.11 9.11
CA VAL A 61 3.13 -5.09 8.97
C VAL A 61 2.12 -5.12 10.11
N TYR A 62 1.54 -3.96 10.42
CA TYR A 62 0.43 -3.78 11.34
C TYR A 62 -0.85 -3.45 10.57
N PHE A 63 -1.94 -4.11 10.91
CA PHE A 63 -3.26 -3.83 10.35
C PHE A 63 -4.38 -4.33 11.26
N LYS A 64 -5.59 -3.82 11.05
CA LYS A 64 -6.80 -4.36 11.70
C LYS A 64 -7.40 -5.45 10.82
N SER A 65 -7.49 -6.65 11.36
CA SER A 65 -8.10 -7.81 10.69
C SER A 65 -9.60 -7.56 10.47
N LYS A 66 -10.08 -7.70 9.24
CA LYS A 66 -11.50 -7.65 8.89
C LYS A 66 -12.28 -8.81 9.49
N ARG A 67 -11.66 -9.99 9.53
CA ARG A 67 -12.26 -11.21 10.07
C ARG A 67 -12.46 -11.18 11.58
N THR A 68 -11.47 -10.65 12.33
CA THR A 68 -11.49 -10.71 13.80
C THR A 68 -11.74 -9.37 14.47
N GLY A 69 -11.61 -8.27 13.75
CA GLY A 69 -11.67 -6.91 14.29
C GLY A 69 -10.47 -6.53 15.16
N ARG A 70 -9.45 -7.39 15.27
CA ARG A 70 -8.29 -7.21 16.15
C ARG A 70 -7.12 -6.58 15.40
N LEU A 71 -6.24 -5.91 16.15
CA LEU A 71 -4.92 -5.53 15.66
C LEU A 71 -4.09 -6.79 15.43
N VAL A 72 -3.49 -6.90 14.25
CA VAL A 72 -2.54 -7.94 13.85
C VAL A 72 -1.20 -7.28 13.58
N HIS A 73 -0.13 -7.92 14.06
CA HIS A 73 1.24 -7.61 13.72
C HIS A 73 1.90 -8.91 13.23
N THR A 74 2.57 -8.84 12.08
CA THR A 74 3.27 -9.98 11.51
C THR A 74 4.77 -9.91 11.81
N TYR A 75 5.41 -11.07 11.91
CA TYR A 75 6.86 -11.22 12.08
C TYR A 75 7.46 -12.08 10.94
N ALA A 76 6.97 -11.88 9.72
CA ALA A 76 7.27 -12.72 8.57
C ALA A 76 7.29 -11.89 7.27
N ASP A 77 7.79 -12.49 6.20
CA ASP A 77 7.77 -11.90 4.86
C ASP A 77 6.34 -11.85 4.34
N CYS A 78 5.76 -10.65 4.23
CA CYS A 78 4.38 -10.47 3.80
C CYS A 78 4.29 -9.69 2.49
N ILE A 79 3.42 -10.16 1.61
CA ILE A 79 2.95 -9.45 0.43
C ILE A 79 1.62 -8.79 0.80
N VAL A 80 1.50 -7.51 0.45
CA VAL A 80 0.28 -6.71 0.64
C VAL A 80 -0.24 -6.31 -0.72
N GLU A 81 -1.45 -6.77 -1.05
CA GLU A 81 -2.14 -6.45 -2.30
C GLU A 81 -3.38 -5.64 -1.97
N GLN A 82 -3.47 -4.44 -2.52
CA GLN A 82 -4.59 -3.52 -2.30
C GLN A 82 -5.42 -3.43 -3.58
N GLU A 83 -6.75 -3.43 -3.44
CA GLU A 83 -7.62 -3.06 -4.56
C GLU A 83 -7.50 -1.54 -4.79
N ALA A 84 -7.15 -1.17 -6.02
CA ALA A 84 -6.93 0.22 -6.44
C ALA A 84 -8.21 0.87 -6.99
#